data_AF-W6TIN4-F1
#
_entry.id   AF-W6TIN4-F1
#
_cell.length_a   1.000
_cell.length_b   1.000
_cell.length_c   1.000
_cell.angle_alpha   90.00
_cell.angle_beta   90.00
_cell.angle_gamma   90.00
#
_symmetry.space_group_name_H-M   'P 1'
#
loop_
_entity.id
_entity.type
_entity.pdbx_description
1 polymer ?
#
loop_
_entity_poly.entity_id
_entity_poly.type
_entity_poly.pdbx_seq_one_letter_code
_entity_poly.pdbx_strand_id
1 'polypeptide(L)'
;MHKETIETSEHILECFGGITNIKQVVKDLTRIKILVDSNSLVKRENLTKNKNIIGAIKSNEVTEIVMNFAIIDDVYTNIIYMINKKK
;
A
#
# COMPACT_ATOMS: atom_id res chain seq x y z
N MET A 1 -9.00 10.37 10.73
CA MET A 1 -8.79 9.47 9.58
C MET A 1 -10.09 9.41 8.79
N HIS A 2 -10.06 9.72 7.49
CA HIS A 2 -11.24 9.64 6.62
C HIS A 2 -11.51 8.20 6.20
N LYS A 3 -12.78 7.77 6.20
CA LYS A 3 -13.19 6.39 5.88
C LYS A 3 -12.60 5.87 4.56
N GLU A 4 -12.62 6.69 3.51
CA GLU A 4 -12.08 6.33 2.19
C GLU A 4 -10.56 6.03 2.21
N THR A 5 -9.79 6.77 3.01
CA THR A 5 -8.35 6.54 3.16
C THR A 5 -8.05 5.26 3.94
N ILE A 6 -8.92 4.89 4.88
CA ILE A 6 -8.82 3.62 5.64
C ILE A 6 -9.07 2.45 4.70
N GLU A 7 -10.18 2.48 3.95
CA GLU A 7 -10.54 1.44 2.99
C GLU A 7 -9.46 1.26 1.91
N THR A 8 -8.87 2.37 1.45
CA THR A 8 -7.74 2.32 0.50
C THR A 8 -6.51 1.66 1.12
N SER A 9 -6.25 1.90 2.40
CA SER A 9 -5.12 1.31 3.13
C SER A 9 -5.32 -0.19 3.35
N GLU A 10 -6.52 -0.61 3.73
CA GLU A 10 -6.90 -2.01 3.90
C GLU A 10 -6.78 -2.77 2.58
N HIS A 11 -7.33 -2.21 1.50
CA HIS A 11 -7.21 -2.76 0.15
C HIS A 11 -5.76 -2.96 -0.28
N ILE A 12 -4.88 -1.99 0.00
CA ILE A 12 -3.45 -2.13 -0.27
C ILE A 12 -2.87 -3.30 0.53
N LEU A 13 -3.10 -3.36 1.84
CA LEU A 13 -2.55 -4.43 2.67
C LEU A 13 -3.04 -5.81 2.23
N GLU A 14 -4.32 -5.95 1.86
CA GLU A 14 -4.87 -7.19 1.30
C GLU A 14 -4.20 -7.59 -0.01
N CYS A 15 -3.99 -6.63 -0.93
CA CYS A 15 -3.30 -6.88 -2.19
C CYS A 15 -1.85 -7.35 -1.99
N PHE A 16 -1.24 -7.03 -0.85
CA PHE A 16 0.11 -7.44 -0.50
C PHE A 16 0.18 -8.73 0.34
N GLY A 17 -0.93 -9.45 0.50
CA GLY A 17 -0.97 -10.69 1.28
C GLY A 17 -1.06 -10.48 2.79
N GLY A 18 -1.52 -9.29 3.21
CA GLY A 18 -1.66 -8.91 4.60
C GLY A 18 -0.42 -8.28 5.23
N ILE A 19 -0.60 -7.71 6.42
CA ILE A 19 0.42 -6.98 7.18
C ILE A 19 1.68 -7.82 7.44
N THR A 20 1.52 -9.13 7.65
CA THR A 20 2.64 -10.04 7.97
C THR A 20 3.61 -10.25 6.81
N ASN A 21 3.21 -9.94 5.57
CA ASN A 21 4.10 -10.01 4.41
C ASN A 21 4.88 -8.71 4.20
N ILE A 22 4.55 -7.64 4.93
CA ILE A 22 5.14 -6.32 4.75
C ILE A 22 6.43 -6.22 5.55
N LYS A 23 7.56 -6.08 4.84
CA LYS A 23 8.88 -5.88 5.44
C LYS A 23 9.17 -4.41 5.71
N GLN A 24 8.84 -3.55 4.75
CA GLN A 24 9.09 -2.12 4.84
C GLN A 24 8.08 -1.34 4.00
N VAL A 25 7.69 -0.16 4.48
CA VAL A 25 6.88 0.81 3.75
C VAL A 25 7.60 2.17 3.77
N VAL A 26 7.74 2.79 2.61
CA VAL A 26 8.31 4.13 2.43
C VAL A 26 7.39 4.92 1.49
N LYS A 27 7.32 6.24 1.60
CA LYS A 27 6.61 7.07 0.63
C LYS A 27 7.50 8.14 0.00
N ASP A 28 7.14 8.54 -1.21
CA ASP A 28 7.53 9.80 -1.82
C ASP A 28 6.29 10.69 -2.05
N LEU A 29 6.42 11.76 -2.84
CA LEU A 29 5.34 12.70 -3.12
C LEU A 29 4.11 12.09 -3.81
N THR A 30 4.31 11.02 -4.59
CA THR A 30 3.27 10.45 -5.47
C THR A 30 3.13 8.94 -5.36
N ARG A 31 4.02 8.29 -4.60
CA ARG A 31 4.09 6.83 -4.50
C ARG A 31 4.28 6.34 -3.08
N ILE A 32 3.61 5.23 -2.77
CA ILE A 32 3.93 4.39 -1.62
C ILE A 32 4.71 3.18 -2.12
N LYS A 33 5.89 2.94 -1.56
CA LYS A 33 6.80 1.85 -1.90
C LYS A 33 6.75 0.81 -0.81
N ILE A 34 6.49 -0.43 -1.20
CA ILE A 34 6.35 -1.55 -0.27
C ILE A 34 7.33 -2.65 -0.67
N LEU A 35 8.17 -3.04 0.30
CA LEU A 35 9.01 -4.22 0.24
C LEU A 35 8.31 -5.35 1.01
N VAL A 36 8.31 -6.54 0.42
CA VAL A 36 7.66 -7.73 1.01
C VAL A 36 8.63 -8.88 1.20
N ASP A 37 8.29 -9.79 2.10
CA ASP A 37 9.02 -11.05 2.27
C ASP A 37 8.73 -12.05 1.14
N SER A 38 7.48 -12.06 0.63
CA SER A 38 7.08 -12.93 -0.47
C SER A 38 6.34 -12.17 -1.58
N ASN A 39 6.97 -12.12 -2.75
CA ASN A 39 6.39 -11.53 -3.95
C ASN A 39 5.23 -12.37 -4.54
N SER A 40 5.16 -13.68 -4.25
CA SER A 40 4.10 -14.55 -4.79
C SER A 40 2.73 -14.28 -4.16
N LEU A 41 2.69 -13.63 -2.99
CA LEU A 41 1.46 -13.24 -2.31
C LEU A 41 0.88 -11.92 -2.82
N VAL A 42 1.66 -11.15 -3.59
CA VAL A 42 1.26 -9.82 -4.06
C VAL A 42 0.38 -9.93 -5.31
N LYS A 43 -0.88 -9.53 -5.17
CA LYS A 43 -1.89 -9.47 -6.24
C LYS A 43 -1.93 -8.08 -6.86
N ARG A 44 -0.86 -7.69 -7.56
CA ARG A 44 -0.68 -6.33 -8.10
C ARG A 44 -1.81 -5.90 -9.02
N GLU A 45 -2.36 -6.84 -9.79
CA GLU A 45 -3.50 -6.65 -10.70
C GLU A 45 -4.78 -6.19 -9.99
N ASN A 46 -4.89 -6.40 -8.67
CA ASN A 46 -6.03 -5.95 -7.89
C ASN A 46 -5.88 -4.53 -7.34
N LEU A 47 -4.67 -3.94 -7.36
CA LEU A 47 -4.43 -2.62 -6.77
C LEU A 47 -5.32 -1.56 -7.42
N THR A 48 -5.39 -1.53 -8.75
CA THR A 48 -6.17 -0.55 -9.51
C THR A 48 -7.68 -0.78 -9.48
N LYS A 49 -8.19 -1.81 -8.78
CA LYS A 49 -9.62 -1.94 -8.49
C LYS A 49 -10.11 -0.86 -7.52
N ASN A 50 -9.21 -0.29 -6.73
CA ASN A 50 -9.48 0.89 -5.93
C ASN A 50 -9.22 2.15 -6.76
N LYS A 51 -10.26 2.98 -6.95
CA LYS A 51 -10.22 4.22 -7.75
C LYS A 51 -9.16 5.24 -7.32
N ASN A 52 -8.66 5.14 -6.08
CA ASN A 52 -7.67 6.04 -5.52
C ASN A 52 -6.23 5.66 -5.90
N ILE A 53 -6.05 4.48 -6.50
CA ILE A 53 -4.77 3.95 -6.97
C ILE A 53 -4.73 4.09 -8.48
N ILE A 54 -3.80 4.92 -8.96
CA ILE A 54 -3.61 5.21 -10.39
C ILE A 54 -2.93 4.03 -11.09
N GLY A 55 -2.01 3.37 -10.40
CA GLY A 55 -1.25 2.26 -10.97
C GLY A 55 -0.26 1.66 -9.99
N ALA A 56 0.39 0.58 -10.41
CA ALA A 56 1.45 -0.08 -9.66
C ALA A 56 2.64 -0.42 -10.55
N ILE A 57 3.85 -0.14 -10.07
CA ILE A 57 5.10 -0.42 -10.77
C ILE A 57 5.86 -1.45 -9.93
N LYS A 58 6.34 -2.52 -10.56
CA LYS A 58 7.27 -3.46 -9.90
C LYS A 58 8.69 -3.09 -10.27
N SER A 59 9.52 -2.85 -9.27
CA SER A 59 10.96 -2.62 -9.41
C SER A 59 11.68 -3.60 -8.47
N ASN A 60 12.21 -4.67 -9.06
CA ASN A 60 12.81 -5.79 -8.32
C ASN A 60 11.85 -6.35 -7.25
N GLU A 61 12.23 -6.28 -5.98
CA GLU A 61 11.47 -6.75 -4.82
C GLU A 61 10.47 -5.72 -4.28
N VAL A 62 10.52 -4.48 -4.78
CA VAL A 62 9.67 -3.38 -4.35
C VAL A 62 8.52 -3.21 -5.32
N THR A 63 7.31 -3.06 -4.78
CA THR A 63 6.15 -2.58 -5.54
C THR A 63 5.86 -1.14 -5.15
N GLU A 64 5.83 -0.26 -6.14
CA GLU A 64 5.47 1.15 -5.98
C GLU A 64 4.01 1.34 -6.39
N ILE A 65 3.22 1.98 -5.53
CA ILE A 65 1.80 2.25 -5.71
C ILE A 65 1.66 3.74 -6.01
N VAL A 66 1.25 4.08 -7.22
CA VAL A 66 1.03 5.46 -7.65
C VAL A 66 -0.39 5.87 -7.24
N MET A 67 -0.52 7.00 -6.54
CA MET A 67 -1.81 7.48 -6.06
C MET A 67 -1.90 9.00 -6.05
N ASN A 68 -3.12 9.51 -5.87
CA ASN A 68 -3.38 10.94 -5.83
C ASN A 68 -2.67 11.59 -4.62
N PHE A 69 -1.97 12.71 -4.87
CA PHE A 69 -1.29 13.51 -3.85
C PHE A 69 -2.21 13.99 -2.73
N ALA A 70 -3.51 14.14 -3.01
CA ALA A 70 -4.48 14.63 -2.02
C ALA A 70 -4.73 13.66 -0.86
N ILE A 71 -4.41 12.37 -1.03
CA ILE A 71 -4.75 11.32 -0.05
C ILE A 71 -3.55 10.45 0.36
N ILE A 72 -2.40 10.59 -0.31
CA ILE A 72 -1.24 9.72 -0.10
C ILE A 72 -0.72 9.74 1.34
N ASP A 73 -0.71 10.92 1.97
CA ASP A 73 -0.22 11.09 3.34
C ASP A 73 -1.12 10.39 4.35
N ASP A 74 -2.44 10.48 4.18
CA ASP A 74 -3.42 9.79 5.02
C ASP A 74 -3.33 8.28 4.83
N VAL A 75 -3.27 7.79 3.59
CA VAL A 75 -3.16 6.36 3.28
C VAL A 75 -1.87 5.77 3.86
N TYR A 76 -0.74 6.45 3.69
CA TYR A 76 0.53 6.03 4.29
C TYR A 76 0.45 5.98 5.82
N THR A 77 -0.10 7.02 6.44
CA THR A 77 -0.23 7.11 7.90
C THR A 77 -1.09 5.97 8.44
N ASN A 78 -2.19 5.64 7.77
CA ASN A 78 -3.06 4.53 8.11
C ASN A 78 -2.35 3.18 7.98
N ILE A 79 -1.60 2.95 6.89
CA ILE A 79 -0.79 1.74 6.70
C ILE A 79 0.21 1.56 7.85
N ILE A 80 0.99 2.60 8.17
CA ILE A 80 1.97 2.56 9.27
C ILE A 80 1.28 2.29 10.61
N TYR A 81 0.15 2.94 10.88
CA TYR A 81 -0.63 2.70 12.10
C TYR A 81 -1.13 1.25 12.19
N MET A 82 -1.67 0.69 11.10
CA MET A 82 -2.18 -0.69 11.06
C MET A 82 -1.06 -1.71 11.25
N ILE A 83 0.12 -1.48 10.66
CA ILE A 83 1.30 -2.33 10.86
C ILE A 83 1.75 -2.30 12.31
N ASN A 84 1.85 -1.11 12.91
CA ASN A 84 2.33 -0.95 14.29
C ASN A 84 1.33 -1.45 15.34
N LYS A 85 0.02 -1.38 15.08
CA LYS A 85 -1.01 -1.90 16.00
C LYS A 85 -1.00 -3.42 16.12
N LYS A 86 -0.42 -4.14 15.14
CA LYS A 86 -0.29 -5.60 15.15
C LYS A 86 1.07 -6.11 15.63
N LYS A 87 2.02 -5.23 15.94
CA LYS A 87 3.27 -5.58 16.64
C LYS A 87 3.03 -5.58 18.14
#